data_AF-A0A933GCY2-F1
#
_entry.id   AF-A0A933GCY2-F1
#
_cell.length_a   1.000
_cell.length_b   1.000
_cell.length_c   1.000
_cell.angle_alpha   90.00
_cell.angle_beta   90.00
_cell.angle_gamma   90.00
#
_symmetry.space_group_name_H-M   'P 1'
#
loop_
_entity.id
_entity.type
_entity.pdbx_description
1 polymer ?
#
loop_
_entity_poly.entity_id
_entity_poly.type
_entity_poly.pdbx_seq_one_letter_code
_entity_poly.pdbx_strand_id
1 'polypeptide(L)'
;MEIVRIPEAKEFSPEEQTVMEGMKDWYKIDFVPKMSRVMRVHKEFGKGYGRATRRAMADGALSRKQKEMIAATVSAVNVCEY
;
A
#
# COMPACT_ATOMS: atom_id res chain seq x y z
N MET A 1 1.06 2.89 -19.56
CA MET A 1 0.89 1.48 -20.00
C MET A 1 1.24 0.60 -18.82
N GLU A 2 0.32 -0.24 -18.34
CA GLU A 2 0.60 -1.12 -17.20
C GLU A 2 1.30 -2.40 -17.70
N ILE A 3 2.52 -2.64 -17.23
CA ILE A 3 3.32 -3.84 -17.59
C ILE A 3 3.03 -5.04 -16.69
N VAL A 4 2.31 -4.81 -15.58
CA VAL A 4 1.84 -5.84 -14.65
C VAL A 4 0.32 -5.75 -14.57
N ARG A 5 -0.36 -6.90 -14.56
CA ARG A 5 -1.81 -6.98 -14.34
C ARG A 5 -2.16 -6.43 -12.96
N ILE A 6 -3.03 -5.43 -12.91
CA ILE A 6 -3.56 -4.89 -11.65
C ILE A 6 -5.00 -5.41 -11.46
N PRO A 7 -5.25 -6.32 -10.50
CA PRO A 7 -6.59 -6.81 -10.27
C PRO A 7 -7.51 -5.70 -9.74
N GLU A 8 -8.79 -5.76 -10.10
CA GLU A 8 -9.84 -4.94 -9.51
C GLU A 8 -10.18 -5.39 -8.09
N ALA A 9 -10.68 -4.48 -7.26
CA ALA A 9 -11.03 -4.78 -5.87
C ALA A 9 -12.09 -5.91 -5.75
N LYS A 10 -13.03 -5.98 -6.70
CA LYS A 10 -14.10 -7.00 -6.74
C LYS A 10 -13.60 -8.42 -7.01
N GLU A 11 -12.36 -8.56 -7.50
CA GLU A 11 -11.76 -9.87 -7.79
C GLU A 11 -11.19 -10.56 -6.55
N PHE A 12 -11.08 -9.84 -5.44
CA PHE A 12 -10.59 -10.38 -4.18
C PHE A 12 -11.72 -10.98 -3.35
N SER A 13 -11.37 -11.89 -2.43
CA SER A 13 -12.34 -12.45 -1.48
C SER A 13 -12.94 -11.35 -0.58
N PRO A 14 -14.14 -11.56 -0.02
CA PRO A 14 -14.74 -10.58 0.90
C PRO A 14 -13.83 -10.22 2.09
N GLU A 15 -13.09 -11.18 2.63
CA GLU A 15 -12.10 -10.95 3.69
C GLU A 15 -11.01 -9.97 3.22
N GLU A 16 -10.46 -10.18 2.03
CA GLU A 16 -9.41 -9.31 1.49
C GLU A 16 -9.94 -7.91 1.16
N GLN A 17 -11.18 -7.80 0.69
CA GLN A 17 -11.85 -6.52 0.48
C GLN A 17 -11.98 -5.75 1.80
N THR A 18 -12.39 -6.40 2.89
CA THR A 18 -12.43 -5.77 4.23
C THR A 18 -11.05 -5.26 4.66
N VAL A 19 -9.99 -6.03 4.41
CA VAL A 19 -8.63 -5.57 4.77
C VAL A 19 -8.19 -4.40 3.88
N MET A 20 -8.60 -4.35 2.61
CA MET A 20 -8.34 -3.21 1.72
C MET A 20 -9.09 -1.95 2.16
N GLU A 21 -10.33 -2.07 2.62
CA GLU A 21 -11.05 -0.93 3.20
C GLU A 21 -10.37 -0.44 4.48
N GLY A 22 -9.98 -1.34 5.39
CA GLY A 22 -9.21 -0.95 6.59
C GLY A 22 -7.86 -0.30 6.25
N MET A 23 -7.28 -0.60 5.08
CA MET A 23 -6.10 0.08 4.59
C MET A 23 -6.40 1.53 4.20
N LYS A 24 -7.50 1.80 3.50
CA LYS A 24 -7.93 3.16 3.15
C LYS A 24 -8.05 4.04 4.38
N ASP A 25 -8.75 3.53 5.41
CA ASP A 25 -8.91 4.24 6.68
C ASP A 25 -7.58 4.51 7.36
N TRP A 26 -6.69 3.51 7.38
CA TRP A 26 -5.38 3.64 8.01
C TRP A 26 -4.49 4.65 7.29
N TYR A 27 -4.54 4.70 5.95
CA TYR A 27 -3.78 5.66 5.13
C TYR A 27 -4.47 7.00 4.94
N LYS A 28 -5.75 7.13 5.33
CA LYS A 28 -6.59 8.32 5.08
C LYS A 28 -6.67 8.65 3.58
N ILE A 29 -6.89 7.62 2.76
CA ILE A 29 -7.07 7.70 1.31
C ILE A 29 -8.41 7.07 0.92
N ASP A 30 -8.99 7.45 -0.22
CA ASP A 30 -10.29 6.96 -0.70
C ASP A 30 -10.18 5.82 -1.74
N PHE A 31 -8.96 5.44 -2.11
CA PHE A 31 -8.68 4.36 -3.07
C PHE A 31 -7.76 3.28 -2.48
N VAL A 32 -7.81 2.07 -3.05
CA VAL A 32 -6.86 1.00 -2.73
C VAL A 32 -5.63 1.15 -3.64
N PRO A 33 -4.42 1.36 -3.09
CA PRO A 33 -3.21 1.52 -3.91
C PRO A 33 -2.97 0.33 -4.83
N LYS A 34 -2.59 0.64 -6.07
CA LYS A 34 -2.29 -0.35 -7.12
C LYS A 34 -1.31 -1.43 -6.64
N MET A 35 -0.21 -1.02 -6.01
CA MET A 35 0.77 -1.95 -5.43
C MET A 35 0.13 -2.90 -4.41
N SER A 36 -0.72 -2.41 -3.51
CA SER A 36 -1.40 -3.27 -2.54
C SER A 36 -2.30 -4.33 -3.18
N ARG A 37 -2.93 -4.01 -4.32
CA ARG A 37 -3.72 -4.98 -5.10
C ARG A 37 -2.81 -6.02 -5.76
N VAL A 38 -1.73 -5.58 -6.40
CA VAL A 38 -0.75 -6.48 -7.04
C VAL A 38 -0.11 -7.43 -6.02
N MET A 39 0.40 -6.92 -4.89
CA MET A 39 1.07 -7.75 -3.88
C MET A 39 0.14 -8.78 -3.23
N ARG A 40 -1.18 -8.55 -3.24
CA ARG A 40 -2.17 -9.45 -2.65
C ARG A 40 -2.57 -10.61 -3.55
N VAL A 41 -2.30 -10.54 -4.86
CA VAL A 41 -2.41 -11.72 -5.74
C VAL A 41 -1.57 -12.87 -5.20
N HIS A 42 -0.42 -12.55 -4.63
CA HIS A 42 0.51 -13.52 -4.03
C HIS A 42 0.23 -13.67 -2.53
N LYS A 43 -0.58 -14.67 -2.17
CA LYS A 43 -1.03 -14.89 -0.77
C LYS A 43 0.11 -14.99 0.24
N GLU A 44 1.23 -15.59 -0.15
CA GLU A 44 2.41 -15.73 0.71
C GLU A 44 3.10 -14.38 0.99
N PHE A 45 2.99 -13.43 0.07
CA PHE A 45 3.69 -12.15 0.14
C PHE A 45 2.79 -11.02 0.67
N GLY A 46 1.52 -10.98 0.25
CA GLY A 46 0.62 -9.85 0.52
C GLY A 46 0.41 -9.56 2.01
N LYS A 47 0.28 -10.60 2.84
CA LYS A 47 0.15 -10.43 4.31
C LYS A 47 1.44 -9.90 4.93
N GLY A 48 2.60 -10.39 4.50
CA GLY A 48 3.91 -9.90 4.97
C GLY A 48 4.14 -8.44 4.59
N TYR A 49 3.89 -8.11 3.33
CA TYR A 49 3.96 -6.74 2.80
C TYR A 49 3.07 -5.76 3.57
N GLY A 50 1.80 -6.12 3.82
CA GLY A 50 0.89 -5.28 4.58
C GLY A 50 1.35 -5.00 6.01
N ARG A 51 1.90 -6.02 6.70
CA ARG A 51 2.46 -5.83 8.06
C ARG A 51 3.71 -4.95 8.04
N ALA A 52 4.60 -5.17 7.07
CA ALA A 52 5.84 -4.42 6.94
C ALA A 52 5.56 -2.92 6.69
N THR A 53 4.67 -2.61 5.74
CA THR A 53 4.29 -1.21 5.43
C THR A 53 3.63 -0.52 6.62
N ARG A 54 2.67 -1.19 7.28
CA ARG A 54 2.03 -0.65 8.49
C ARG A 54 3.03 -0.38 9.61
N ARG A 55 3.98 -1.27 9.84
CA ARG A 55 5.05 -1.08 10.83
C ARG A 55 5.98 0.06 10.45
N ALA A 56 6.37 0.15 9.18
CA ALA A 56 7.26 1.20 8.69
C ALA A 56 6.63 2.58 8.89
N MET A 57 5.33 2.72 8.65
CA MET A 57 4.62 4.00 8.63
C MET A 57 3.93 4.38 9.96
N ALA A 58 3.90 3.49 10.96
CA ALA A 58 3.46 3.81 12.32
C ALA A 58 4.39 4.84 12.99
N ASP A 59 3.88 5.67 13.90
CA ASP A 59 4.70 6.63 14.63
C ASP A 59 5.78 5.94 15.48
N GLY A 60 6.91 6.62 15.65
CA GLY A 60 8.04 6.18 16.47
C GLY A 60 9.05 7.31 16.63
N ALA A 61 10.34 7.03 16.43
CA ALA A 61 11.38 8.08 16.41
C ALA A 61 11.13 9.17 15.34
N LEU A 62 10.40 8.82 14.28
CA LEU A 62 9.87 9.76 13.29
C LEU A 62 8.34 9.70 13.32
N SER A 63 7.71 10.87 13.25
CA SER A 63 6.27 10.97 13.00
C SER A 63 5.92 10.49 11.59
N ARG A 64 4.68 10.11 11.38
CA ARG A 64 4.14 9.72 10.08
C ARG A 64 4.38 10.80 9.03
N LYS A 65 4.15 12.07 9.36
CA LYS A 65 4.39 13.20 8.45
C LYS A 65 5.86 13.25 7.97
N GLN A 66 6.81 13.02 8.87
CA GLN A 66 8.23 12.97 8.50
C GLN A 66 8.54 11.80 7.58
N LYS A 67 7.93 10.64 7.82
CA LYS A 67 8.10 9.46 6.97
C LYS A 67 7.49 9.64 5.58
N GLU A 68 6.34 10.30 5.47
CA GLU A 68 5.73 10.67 4.18
C GLU A 68 6.63 11.66 3.42
N MET A 69 7.27 12.62 4.09
CA MET A 69 8.26 13.50 3.44
C MET A 69 9.43 12.71 2.86
N ILE A 70 9.98 11.75 3.62
CA ILE A 70 11.04 10.85 3.13
C ILE A 70 10.55 10.04 1.91
N ALA A 71 9.35 9.46 2.01
CA ALA A 71 8.78 8.66 0.92
C ALA A 71 8.59 9.50 -0.35
N ALA A 72 8.11 10.74 -0.23
CA ALA A 72 7.95 11.66 -1.36
C ALA A 72 9.29 12.02 -2.00
N THR A 73 10.29 12.40 -1.19
CA THR A 73 11.63 12.74 -1.70
C THR A 73 12.30 11.55 -2.39
N VAL A 74 12.28 10.37 -1.77
CA VAL A 74 12.87 9.15 -2.36
C VAL A 74 12.14 8.74 -3.64
N SER A 75 10.81 8.88 -3.68
CA SER A 75 10.03 8.61 -4.90
C SER A 75 10.40 9.56 -6.04
N ALA A 76 10.56 10.85 -5.74
CA ALA A 76 10.96 11.85 -6.74
C ALA A 76 12.37 11.57 -7.29
N VAL A 77 13.34 11.22 -6.43
CA VAL A 77 14.71 10.89 -6.85
C VAL A 77 14.76 9.62 -7.71
N ASN A 78 13.87 8.64 -7.44
CA ASN A 78 13.80 7.40 -8.20
C ASN A 78 12.85 7.45 -9.41
N VAL A 79 12.27 8.61 -9.72
CA VAL A 79 11.28 8.75 -10.81
C VAL A 79 10.13 7.75 -10.67
N CYS A 80 9.68 7.54 -9.42
CA CYS A 80 8.56 6.66 -9.10
C CYS A 80 7.25 7.43 -9.29
N GLU A 81 6.72 7.40 -10.51
CA GLU A 81 5.41 7.97 -10.85
C GLU A 81 4.29 7.03 -10.39
N TYR A 82 3.30 7.58 -9.67
CA TYR A 82 2.20 6.84 -9.04
C TYR A 82 0.94 6.77 -9.92
#